data_AF-Q98C57-F1
#
_entry.id   AF-Q98C57-F1
#
_cell.length_a   1.000
_cell.length_b   1.000
_cell.length_c   1.000
_cell.angle_alpha   90.00
_cell.angle_beta   90.00
_cell.angle_gamma   90.00
#
_symmetry.space_group_name_H-M   'P 1'
#
loop_
_entity.id
_entity.type
_entity.pdbx_description
1 polymer ?
#
loop_
_entity_poly.entity_id
_entity_poly.type
_entity_poly.pdbx_seq_one_letter_code
_entity_poly.pdbx_strand_id
1 'polypeptide(L)'
;MRYSGSIVAKPVFALTVGAVLAISTAPALAGDAAARRIIGFSPDGRYFAFEQYGEFDAGASTSETDIIDTRTDEFVGSKPILIVDGGLPIAA
;
A
#
# COMPACT_ATOMS: atom_id res chain seq x y z
N MET A 1 -50.54 -20.25 -16.83
CA MET A 1 -49.16 -19.72 -16.70
C MET A 1 -48.70 -19.85 -15.26
N ARG A 2 -47.80 -20.79 -14.96
CA ARG A 2 -47.10 -20.89 -13.67
C ARG A 2 -45.68 -21.41 -13.95
N TYR A 3 -44.69 -20.54 -13.80
CA TYR A 3 -43.28 -20.92 -13.92
C TYR A 3 -42.88 -21.69 -12.66
N SER A 4 -42.78 -23.01 -12.77
CA SER A 4 -42.22 -23.86 -11.71
C SER A 4 -40.70 -23.89 -11.89
N GLY A 5 -40.00 -22.88 -11.35
CA GLY A 5 -38.54 -22.82 -11.34
C GLY A 5 -37.98 -23.75 -10.26
N SER A 6 -37.32 -24.82 -10.68
CA SER A 6 -36.70 -25.85 -9.84
C SER A 6 -35.85 -25.29 -8.69
N ILE A 7 -36.25 -25.59 -7.45
CA ILE A 7 -35.49 -25.30 -6.22
C ILE A 7 -34.13 -26.03 -6.22
N VAL A 8 -33.99 -27.10 -7.00
CA VAL A 8 -32.77 -27.95 -7.11
C VAL A 8 -31.64 -27.31 -7.94
N ALA A 9 -31.93 -26.34 -8.80
CA ALA A 9 -30.88 -25.62 -9.57
C ALA A 9 -30.08 -24.62 -8.70
N LYS A 10 -30.66 -24.17 -7.57
CA LYS A 10 -30.07 -23.20 -6.64
C LYS A 10 -28.95 -23.75 -5.74
N PRO A 11 -29.06 -24.95 -5.10
CA PRO A 11 -28.02 -25.45 -4.20
C PRO A 11 -26.75 -25.86 -4.93
N VAL A 12 -26.86 -26.41 -6.15
CA VAL A 12 -25.68 -26.79 -6.93
C VAL A 12 -24.91 -25.54 -7.36
N PHE A 13 -25.60 -24.51 -7.85
CA PHE A 13 -24.96 -23.24 -8.19
C PHE A 13 -24.29 -22.60 -6.97
N ALA A 14 -24.97 -22.58 -5.81
CA ALA A 14 -24.40 -22.07 -4.57
C ALA A 14 -23.17 -22.87 -4.10
N LEU A 15 -23.20 -24.20 -4.23
CA LEU A 15 -22.08 -25.08 -3.89
C LEU A 15 -20.89 -24.84 -4.83
N THR A 16 -21.13 -24.71 -6.14
CA THR A 16 -20.08 -24.47 -7.12
C THR A 16 -19.44 -23.10 -6.91
N VAL A 17 -20.24 -22.04 -6.67
CA VAL A 17 -19.72 -20.70 -6.36
C VAL A 17 -18.94 -20.72 -5.04
N GLY A 18 -19.46 -21.39 -4.01
CA GLY A 18 -18.76 -21.54 -2.72
C GLY A 18 -17.43 -22.27 -2.86
N ALA A 19 -17.38 -23.35 -3.65
CA ALA A 19 -16.16 -24.10 -3.92
C ALA A 19 -15.12 -23.28 -4.69
N VAL A 20 -15.55 -22.50 -5.69
CA VAL A 20 -14.64 -21.61 -6.45
C VAL A 20 -14.05 -20.52 -5.57
N LEU A 21 -14.87 -19.88 -4.72
CA LEU A 21 -14.41 -18.83 -3.81
C LEU A 21 -13.45 -19.36 -2.74
N ALA A 22 -13.65 -20.60 -2.27
CA ALA A 22 -12.78 -21.25 -1.30
C ALA A 22 -11.38 -21.56 -1.86
N ILE A 23 -11.25 -21.73 -3.19
CA ILE A 23 -9.98 -22.04 -3.85
C ILE A 23 -9.29 -20.76 -4.40
N SER A 24 -10.01 -19.64 -4.51
CA SER A 24 -9.48 -18.40 -5.08
C SER A 24 -8.66 -17.53 -4.12
N THR A 25 -8.37 -17.98 -2.89
CA THR A 25 -7.57 -17.21 -1.93
C THR A 25 -6.07 -17.33 -2.24
N ALA A 26 -5.62 -16.78 -3.37
CA ALA A 26 -4.20 -16.58 -3.59
C ALA A 26 -3.67 -15.56 -2.56
N PRO A 27 -2.49 -15.77 -1.95
CA PRO A 27 -1.89 -14.75 -1.12
C PRO A 27 -1.66 -13.50 -1.95
N ALA A 28 -2.08 -12.35 -1.43
CA ALA A 28 -1.71 -11.07 -2.03
C ALA A 28 -0.19 -10.90 -1.88
N LEU A 29 0.52 -10.84 -3.00
CA LEU A 29 1.90 -10.35 -3.05
C LEU A 29 1.85 -8.84 -2.86
N ALA A 30 1.69 -8.39 -1.62
CA ALA A 30 1.89 -7.00 -1.25
C ALA A 30 3.41 -6.73 -1.22
N GLY A 31 3.80 -5.65 -1.89
CA GLY A 31 5.14 -5.39 -2.42
C GLY A 31 6.32 -5.51 -1.46
N ASP A 32 7.49 -5.74 -2.04
CA ASP A 32 8.77 -5.60 -1.35
C ASP A 32 8.82 -4.22 -0.69
N ALA A 33 9.13 -4.20 0.61
CA ALA A 33 9.30 -2.94 1.31
C ALA A 33 10.52 -2.22 0.71
N ALA A 34 10.34 -0.94 0.38
CA ALA A 34 11.44 -0.05 0.05
C ALA A 34 12.52 -0.15 1.14
N ALA A 35 13.79 -0.17 0.72
CA ALA A 35 14.88 -0.02 1.67
C ALA A 35 14.70 1.32 2.40
N ARG A 36 14.88 1.33 3.72
CA ARG A 36 14.65 2.53 4.54
C ARG A 36 15.80 2.81 5.48
N ARG A 37 16.07 4.09 5.72
CA ARG A 37 16.98 4.59 6.73
C ARG A 37 16.19 5.30 7.82
N ILE A 38 16.34 4.83 9.06
CA ILE A 38 15.74 5.49 10.22
C ILE A 38 16.60 6.69 10.61
N ILE A 39 15.98 7.87 10.69
CA ILE A 39 16.61 9.07 11.25
C ILE A 39 16.38 9.10 12.76
N GLY A 40 15.16 8.78 13.19
CA GLY A 40 14.81 8.56 14.60
C GLY A 40 13.78 9.54 15.14
N PHE A 41 13.69 9.60 16.46
CA PHE A 41 12.75 10.48 17.16
C PHE A 41 13.35 11.85 17.44
N SER A 42 12.51 12.89 17.48
CA SER A 42 12.88 14.17 18.09
C SER A 42 13.15 14.02 19.59
N PRO A 43 13.90 14.93 20.24
CA PRO A 43 14.22 14.83 21.66
C PRO A 43 13.00 14.74 22.60
N ASP A 44 11.88 15.32 22.20
CA ASP A 44 10.60 15.27 22.92
C ASP A 44 9.70 14.09 22.49
N GLY A 45 10.17 13.26 21.55
CA GLY A 45 9.44 12.12 21.00
C GLY A 45 8.29 12.47 20.07
N ARG A 46 8.02 13.77 19.84
CA ARG A 46 6.85 14.21 19.07
C ARG A 46 6.93 13.80 17.61
N TYR A 47 8.11 13.81 17.01
CA TYR A 47 8.30 13.50 15.60
C TYR A 47 9.13 12.25 15.41
N PHE A 48 8.76 11.44 14.43
CA PHE A 48 9.57 10.33 13.93
C PHE A 48 9.90 10.58 12.46
N ALA A 49 11.20 10.56 12.13
CA ALA A 49 11.69 10.79 10.79
C ALA A 49 12.37 9.55 10.21
N PHE A 50 12.14 9.31 8.92
CA PHE A 50 12.78 8.25 8.16
C PHE A 50 12.92 8.65 6.68
N GLU A 51 13.82 7.96 6.01
CA GLU A 51 14.06 8.09 4.57
C GLU A 51 13.80 6.72 3.92
N GLN A 52 13.15 6.71 2.76
CA GLN A 52 12.87 5.51 1.98
C GLN A 52 13.44 5.66 0.57
N TYR A 53 13.99 4.57 0.04
CA TYR A 53 14.64 4.54 -1.27
C TYR A 53 13.81 3.72 -2.24
N GLY A 54 13.59 4.27 -3.43
CA GLY A 54 12.86 3.63 -4.50
C GLY A 54 13.60 3.67 -5.82
N GLU A 55 12.99 3.04 -6.82
CA GLU A 55 13.39 3.13 -8.21
C GLU A 55 12.20 3.71 -8.98
N PHE A 56 12.44 4.77 -9.73
CA PHE A 56 11.49 5.39 -10.64
C PHE A 56 11.49 4.66 -11.98
N ASP A 57 10.44 4.85 -12.77
CA ASP A 57 10.37 4.29 -14.11
C ASP A 57 11.62 4.68 -14.92
N ALA A 58 12.23 3.67 -15.56
CA ALA A 58 13.49 3.75 -16.29
C ALA A 58 14.81 3.78 -15.47
N GLY A 59 14.77 3.36 -14.19
CA GLY A 59 15.98 3.03 -13.42
C GLY A 59 16.63 4.19 -12.68
N ALA A 60 15.94 5.33 -12.58
CA ALA A 60 16.38 6.45 -11.74
C ALA A 60 16.11 6.12 -10.27
N SER A 61 17.11 6.31 -9.40
CA SER A 61 16.91 6.11 -7.96
C SER A 61 16.15 7.29 -7.34
N THR A 62 15.28 7.01 -6.38
CA THR A 62 14.56 8.03 -5.62
C THR A 62 14.89 7.91 -4.13
N SER A 63 14.87 9.05 -3.45
CA SER A 63 14.87 9.12 -1.99
C SER A 63 13.73 10.01 -1.53
N GLU A 64 12.97 9.55 -0.55
CA GLU A 64 11.86 10.29 0.03
C GLU A 64 12.04 10.36 1.54
N THR A 65 12.02 11.57 2.09
CA THR A 65 12.08 11.79 3.54
C THR A 65 10.73 12.20 4.08
N ASP A 66 10.29 11.46 5.09
CA ASP A 66 9.03 11.64 5.79
C ASP A 66 9.24 11.94 7.27
N ILE A 67 8.31 12.72 7.81
CA ILE A 67 8.23 13.04 9.24
C ILE A 67 6.79 12.84 9.69
N ILE A 68 6.59 12.02 10.72
CA ILE A 68 5.29 11.74 11.31
C ILE A 68 5.17 12.48 12.65
N ASP A 69 4.10 13.23 12.87
CA ASP A 69 3.68 13.65 14.22
C ASP A 69 3.08 12.43 14.93
N THR A 70 3.81 11.92 15.92
CA THR A 70 3.46 10.69 16.67
C THR A 70 2.19 10.82 17.51
N ARG A 71 1.68 12.04 17.72
CA ARG A 71 0.45 12.26 18.48
C ARG A 71 -0.79 12.13 17.63
N THR A 72 -0.71 12.52 16.36
CA THR A 72 -1.83 12.52 15.42
C THR A 72 -1.71 11.42 14.37
N ASP A 73 -0.53 10.79 14.25
CA ASP A 73 -0.19 9.84 13.18
C ASP A 73 -0.27 10.48 11.78
N GLU A 74 -0.03 11.80 11.71
CA GLU A 74 -0.09 12.58 10.47
C GLU A 74 1.31 12.95 9.97
N PHE A 75 1.45 13.03 8.64
CA PHE A 75 2.67 13.57 8.03
C PHE A 75 2.79 15.08 8.27
N VAL A 76 3.99 15.50 8.68
CA VAL A 76 4.35 16.90 8.80
C VAL A 76 4.61 17.47 7.40
N GLY A 77 4.03 18.64 7.09
CA GLY A 77 4.33 19.35 5.84
C GLY A 77 3.47 18.99 4.64
N SER A 78 2.42 18.18 4.81
CA SER A 78 1.42 17.75 3.80
C SER A 78 1.96 17.00 2.58
N LYS A 79 3.27 17.03 2.31
CA LYS A 79 3.94 16.24 1.27
C LYS A 79 5.36 15.85 1.73
N PRO A 80 5.84 14.67 1.33
CA PRO A 80 7.20 14.22 1.62
C PRO A 80 8.25 15.01 0.81
N ILE A 81 9.50 14.99 1.28
CA ILE A 81 10.63 15.58 0.54
C ILE A 81 11.18 14.51 -0.41
N LEU A 82 10.88 14.64 -1.70
CA LEU A 82 11.31 13.72 -2.75
C LEU A 82 12.56 14.23 -3.49
N ILE A 83 13.54 13.35 -3.68
CA ILE A 83 14.75 13.54 -4.46
C ILE A 83 14.81 12.43 -5.53
N VAL A 84 15.13 12.79 -6.78
CA VAL A 84 15.30 11.85 -7.90
C VAL A 84 16.70 12.02 -8.49
N ASP A 85 17.44 10.93 -8.65
CA ASP A 85 18.73 10.94 -9.33
C ASP A 85 18.54 11.31 -10.81
N GLY A 86 19.22 12.38 -11.26
CA GLY A 86 18.95 13.04 -12.55
C GLY A 86 18.82 14.56 -12.47
N GLY A 87 18.78 15.12 -11.25
CA GLY A 87 19.18 16.51 -11.00
C GLY A 87 18.09 17.57 -11.07
N LEU A 88 16.81 17.21 -11.16
CA LEU A 88 15.73 18.19 -11.01
C LEU A 88 14.89 17.85 -9.77
N PRO A 89 14.96 18.66 -8.69
CA PRO A 89 13.96 18.57 -7.63
C PRO A 89 12.62 18.95 -8.25
N ILE A 90 11.77 17.96 -8.48
CA ILE A 90 10.36 18.21 -8.76
C ILE A 90 9.75 18.66 -7.43
N ALA A 91 9.52 19.96 -7.32
CA ALA A 91 8.81 20.54 -6.20
C ALA A 91 7.49 19.79 -6.01
N ALA A 92 7.29 19.29 -4.79
CA ALA A 92 6.07 18.63 -4.34
C ALA A 92 4.88 19.60 -4.34
#